data_AF-A0AA37IBV3-F1
#
_entry.id   AF-A0AA37IBV3-F1
#
_cell.length_a   1.000
_cell.length_b   1.000
_cell.length_c   1.000
_cell.angle_alpha   90.00
_cell.angle_beta   90.00
_cell.angle_gamma   90.00
#
_symmetry.space_group_name_H-M   'P 1'
#
loop_
_entity.id
_entity.type
_entity.pdbx_description
1 polymer ?
#
loop_
_entity_poly.entity_id
_entity_poly.type
_entity_poly.pdbx_seq_one_letter_code
_entity_poly.pdbx_strand_id
1 'polypeptide(L)'
;MVLTLRIRERSESSTRKMLDESLSKGLAARFFQEHAEVCSTANADVLRHAATARKFAHHPDKWREWLSGIEGALGKTLLSKVENGSKRKFLTVLHYLGAPDSNPVTEWNEQVVPVMFRSYVYPAAQVAHRLPDRCYVSKHAFARLIQRLGLGEGVKQGIYDFYMLNEELLPLVTWSTVWMMCLKDVVHLPQLPKELLALPIPSPSGMFFATLNMSRPLLNIRTWVHDRQLSAQQLRLKTRLMGALDASEADLISCMSEGMWAPGCGFTVRAVCSRLSGFSQEWLEAAFEQLSDSADRVNLQALIRETVEAFKLSSGALAAYQTLSRETLLAALRRPDGEKHLTMLLEKAVNTNPRLAEAFQHE
;
A
#
# COMPACT_ATOMS: atom_id res chain seq x y z
N MET A 1 14.85 1.72 23.97
CA MET A 1 13.70 0.84 24.27
C MET A 1 13.47 -0.01 23.04
N VAL A 2 13.88 -1.27 23.09
CA VAL A 2 13.91 -2.19 21.94
C VAL A 2 12.49 -2.75 21.76
N LEU A 3 11.83 -2.43 20.65
CA LEU A 3 10.57 -3.05 20.25
C LEU A 3 10.89 -4.43 19.67
N THR A 4 10.87 -5.44 20.54
CA THR A 4 10.86 -6.83 20.13
C THR A 4 9.53 -7.08 19.40
N LEU A 5 9.59 -7.30 18.08
CA LEU A 5 8.52 -7.94 17.32
C LEU A 5 8.30 -9.33 17.92
N ARG A 6 7.40 -9.43 18.90
CA ARG A 6 6.82 -10.72 19.28
C ARG A 6 5.91 -11.11 18.12
N ILE A 7 6.48 -11.84 17.17
CA ILE A 7 5.72 -12.75 16.33
C ILE A 7 5.01 -13.67 17.33
N ARG A 8 3.72 -13.44 17.56
CA ARG A 8 2.88 -14.43 18.22
C ARG A 8 2.94 -15.64 17.32
N GLU A 9 3.61 -16.69 17.78
CA GLU A 9 3.34 -18.05 17.30
C GLU A 9 1.83 -18.25 17.47
N ARG A 10 1.09 -18.14 16.37
CA ARG A 10 -0.31 -18.57 16.34
C ARG A 10 -0.24 -20.08 16.57
N SER A 11 -0.81 -20.53 17.67
CA SER A 11 -1.02 -21.94 17.93
C SER A 11 -1.72 -22.56 16.71
N GLU A 12 -1.04 -23.47 16.04
CA GLU A 12 -1.67 -24.42 15.14
C GLU A 12 -2.67 -25.25 15.94
N SER A 13 -3.96 -24.91 15.87
CA SER A 13 -5.06 -25.83 16.15
C SER A 13 -6.40 -25.14 15.88
N SER A 14 -6.85 -25.26 14.64
CA SER A 14 -8.26 -25.32 14.24
C SER A 14 -8.26 -25.17 12.72
N THR A 15 -8.57 -26.25 12.03
CA THR A 15 -9.09 -26.20 10.67
C THR A 15 -10.36 -25.35 10.69
N ARG A 16 -10.21 -24.02 10.61
CA ARG A 16 -11.34 -23.10 10.39
C ARG A 16 -12.00 -23.55 9.10
N LYS A 17 -13.14 -24.22 9.23
CA LYS A 17 -13.97 -24.62 8.10
C LYS A 17 -14.26 -23.36 7.28
N MET A 18 -14.01 -23.45 5.98
CA MET A 18 -14.37 -22.39 5.05
C MET A 18 -15.87 -22.10 5.23
N LEU A 19 -16.24 -20.83 5.42
CA LEU A 19 -17.63 -20.46 5.54
C LEU A 19 -18.33 -20.74 4.20
N ASP A 20 -19.62 -21.04 4.27
CA ASP A 20 -20.46 -21.14 3.08
C ASP A 20 -20.49 -19.81 2.31
N GLU A 21 -20.61 -19.87 0.98
CA GLU A 21 -20.62 -18.68 0.12
C GLU A 21 -21.83 -17.77 0.37
N SER A 22 -23.00 -18.32 0.67
CA SER A 22 -24.19 -17.53 1.01
C SER A 22 -23.95 -16.76 2.31
N LEU A 23 -23.40 -17.45 3.31
CA LEU A 23 -23.08 -16.85 4.60
C LEU A 23 -22.02 -15.74 4.47
N SER A 24 -20.95 -15.95 3.70
CA SER A 24 -19.91 -14.93 3.53
C SER A 24 -20.41 -13.68 2.80
N LYS A 25 -21.31 -13.84 1.81
CA LYS A 25 -21.99 -12.71 1.15
C LYS A 25 -22.88 -11.94 2.12
N GLY A 26 -23.63 -12.64 2.97
CA GLY A 26 -24.44 -12.04 4.02
C GLY A 26 -23.61 -11.25 5.04
N LEU A 27 -22.50 -11.83 5.49
CA LEU A 27 -21.56 -11.19 6.41
C LEU A 27 -20.87 -9.97 5.78
N ALA A 28 -20.49 -10.03 4.51
CA ALA A 28 -19.96 -8.87 3.79
C ALA A 28 -21.00 -7.76 3.64
N ALA A 29 -22.27 -8.10 3.39
CA ALA A 29 -23.36 -7.11 3.36
C ALA A 29 -23.54 -6.41 4.70
N ARG A 30 -23.53 -7.19 5.79
CA ARG A 30 -23.60 -6.67 7.15
C ARG A 30 -22.40 -5.79 7.49
N PHE A 31 -21.18 -6.19 7.13
CA PHE A 31 -19.99 -5.35 7.28
C PHE A 31 -20.16 -3.99 6.61
N PHE A 32 -20.60 -3.95 5.34
CA PHE A 32 -20.77 -2.68 4.62
C PHE A 32 -21.80 -1.76 5.29
N GLN A 33 -22.92 -2.31 5.77
CA GLN A 33 -23.92 -1.54 6.50
C GLN A 33 -23.36 -0.97 7.81
N GLU A 34 -22.76 -1.83 8.66
CA GLU A 34 -22.18 -1.41 9.94
C GLU A 34 -21.00 -0.43 9.72
N HIS A 35 -20.20 -0.64 8.67
CA HIS A 35 -19.08 0.22 8.34
C HIS A 35 -19.53 1.63 7.95
N ALA A 36 -20.63 1.76 7.20
CA ALA A 36 -21.19 3.07 6.84
C ALA A 36 -21.58 3.90 8.07
N GLU A 37 -22.20 3.28 9.08
CA GLU A 37 -22.55 3.93 10.34
C GLU A 37 -21.31 4.36 11.13
N VAL A 38 -20.29 3.49 11.18
CA VAL A 38 -19.00 3.79 11.80
C VAL A 38 -18.32 4.95 11.11
N CYS A 39 -18.28 4.98 9.78
CA CYS A 39 -17.69 6.08 9.00
C CYS A 39 -18.44 7.40 9.22
N SER A 40 -19.78 7.37 9.31
CA SER A 40 -20.58 8.56 9.62
C SER A 40 -20.17 9.17 10.97
N THR A 41 -20.05 8.33 12.00
CA THR A 41 -19.66 8.73 13.35
C THR A 41 -18.22 9.28 13.36
N ALA A 42 -17.29 8.52 12.77
CA ALA A 42 -15.88 8.91 12.65
C ALA A 42 -15.72 10.25 11.91
N ASN A 43 -16.46 10.47 10.82
CA ASN A 43 -16.44 11.72 10.08
C ASN A 43 -16.93 12.91 10.93
N ALA A 44 -18.02 12.74 11.68
CA ALA A 44 -18.53 13.77 12.58
C ALA A 44 -17.51 14.14 13.67
N ASP A 45 -16.86 13.14 14.26
CA ASP A 45 -15.82 13.34 15.29
C ASP A 45 -14.56 13.99 14.71
N VAL A 46 -14.10 13.55 13.54
CA VAL A 46 -12.96 14.16 12.83
C VAL A 46 -13.25 15.62 12.49
N LEU A 47 -14.45 15.96 12.03
CA LEU A 47 -14.86 17.35 11.77
C LEU A 47 -14.81 18.20 13.05
N ARG A 48 -15.28 17.65 14.19
CA ARG A 48 -15.23 18.32 15.50
C ARG A 48 -13.78 18.63 15.91
N HIS A 49 -12.88 17.68 15.76
CA HIS A 49 -11.46 17.89 16.03
C HIS A 49 -10.86 18.91 15.04
N ALA A 50 -11.12 18.78 13.75
CA ALA A 50 -10.60 19.67 12.70
C ALA A 50 -10.95 21.14 12.92
N ALA A 51 -12.12 21.44 13.48
CA ALA A 51 -12.53 22.81 13.83
C ALA A 51 -11.57 23.50 14.83
N THR A 52 -10.82 22.74 15.61
CA THR A 52 -9.88 23.27 16.62
C THR A 52 -8.43 23.36 16.17
N ALA A 53 -8.10 22.88 14.96
CA ALA A 53 -6.73 22.76 14.46
C ALA A 53 -5.95 24.09 14.54
N ARG A 54 -6.57 25.22 14.15
CA ARG A 54 -5.93 26.55 14.18
C ARG A 54 -5.40 26.94 15.56
N LYS A 55 -5.98 26.45 16.65
CA LYS A 55 -5.56 26.76 18.03
C LYS A 55 -4.17 26.20 18.36
N PHE A 56 -3.72 25.19 17.62
CA PHE A 56 -2.49 24.46 17.89
C PHE A 56 -1.40 24.68 16.82
N ALA A 57 -1.65 25.54 15.83
CA ALA A 57 -0.78 25.74 14.66
C ALA A 57 0.68 26.11 15.02
N HIS A 58 0.91 26.70 16.19
CA HIS A 58 2.25 27.12 16.65
C HIS A 58 2.79 26.29 17.82
N HIS A 59 2.07 25.24 18.25
CA HIS A 59 2.41 24.43 19.41
C HIS A 59 2.59 22.97 19.00
N PRO A 60 3.82 22.50 18.71
CA PRO A 60 4.04 21.18 18.12
C PRO A 60 3.55 20.02 19.00
N ASP A 61 3.61 20.17 20.33
CA ASP A 61 3.14 19.11 21.24
C ASP A 61 1.61 19.06 21.28
N LYS A 62 0.94 20.22 21.42
CA LYS A 62 -0.53 20.31 21.31
C LYS A 62 -1.03 19.92 19.93
N TRP A 63 -0.23 20.13 18.89
CA TRP A 63 -0.52 19.66 17.53
C TRP A 63 -0.56 18.14 17.46
N ARG A 64 0.42 17.47 18.07
CA ARG A 64 0.43 16.00 18.16
C ARG A 64 -0.75 15.49 18.97
N GLU A 65 -1.09 16.13 20.10
CA GLU A 65 -2.27 15.79 20.89
C GLU A 65 -3.57 15.91 20.07
N TRP A 66 -3.72 17.00 19.32
CA TRP A 66 -4.83 17.19 18.39
C TRP A 66 -4.89 16.10 17.32
N LEU A 67 -3.74 15.74 16.73
CA LEU A 67 -3.65 14.66 15.75
C LEU A 67 -4.00 13.29 16.33
N SER A 68 -3.58 13.01 17.57
CA SER A 68 -4.00 11.80 18.28
C SER A 68 -5.52 11.77 18.52
N GLY A 69 -6.16 12.93 18.67
CA GLY A 69 -7.63 13.04 18.68
C GLY A 69 -8.27 12.65 17.34
N ILE A 70 -7.69 13.08 16.23
CA ILE A 70 -8.12 12.67 14.88
C ILE A 70 -7.94 11.16 14.68
N GLU A 71 -6.79 10.62 15.09
CA GLU A 71 -6.49 9.19 15.07
C GLU A 71 -7.51 8.38 15.87
N GLY A 72 -7.79 8.82 17.10
CA GLY A 72 -8.82 8.21 17.95
C GLY A 72 -10.23 8.28 17.36
N ALA A 73 -10.57 9.39 16.68
CA ALA A 73 -11.86 9.56 16.00
C ALA A 73 -12.04 8.61 14.81
N LEU A 74 -10.98 8.30 14.05
CA LEU A 74 -11.04 7.28 13.00
C LEU A 74 -11.23 5.87 13.59
N GLY A 75 -10.69 5.64 14.79
CA GLY A 75 -10.89 4.40 15.55
C GLY A 75 -10.58 3.17 14.72
N LYS A 76 -11.50 2.21 14.69
CA LYS A 76 -11.36 0.94 13.97
C LYS A 76 -11.25 1.06 12.44
N THR A 77 -11.59 2.20 11.84
CA THR A 77 -11.42 2.42 10.40
C THR A 77 -9.96 2.65 9.99
N LEU A 78 -9.10 3.04 10.95
CA LEU A 78 -7.70 3.29 10.73
C LEU A 78 -6.96 1.98 10.39
N LEU A 79 -6.23 1.99 9.27
CA LEU A 79 -5.35 0.91 8.84
C LEU A 79 -3.91 1.18 9.29
N SER A 80 -3.42 2.39 9.04
CA SER A 80 -2.06 2.78 9.39
C SER A 80 -1.91 4.28 9.59
N LYS A 81 -0.82 4.64 10.27
CA LYS A 81 -0.35 6.00 10.47
C LYS A 81 1.14 6.02 10.14
N VAL A 82 1.54 6.96 9.30
CA VAL A 82 2.95 7.18 9.01
C VAL A 82 3.31 8.63 9.28
N GLU A 83 4.48 8.83 9.91
CA GLU A 83 5.00 10.14 10.26
C GLU A 83 6.37 10.35 9.61
N ASN A 84 6.54 11.49 8.95
CA ASN A 84 7.80 11.89 8.34
C ASN A 84 8.12 13.36 8.67
N GLY A 85 9.37 13.78 8.48
CA GLY A 85 9.85 15.11 8.81
C GLY A 85 10.56 15.23 10.16
N SER A 86 10.85 16.45 10.55
CA SER A 86 11.59 16.81 11.78
C SER A 86 10.65 17.15 12.94
N LYS A 87 11.18 17.27 14.16
CA LYS A 87 10.42 17.71 15.34
C LYS A 87 9.71 19.07 15.16
N ARG A 88 10.22 19.94 14.28
CA ARG A 88 9.71 21.30 14.03
C ARG A 88 8.87 21.45 12.76
N LYS A 89 8.93 20.48 11.85
CA LYS A 89 8.15 20.42 10.60
C LYS A 89 7.95 18.95 10.25
N PHE A 90 6.72 18.47 10.35
CA PHE A 90 6.41 17.06 10.13
C PHE A 90 5.11 16.90 9.36
N LEU A 91 5.03 15.79 8.65
CA LEU A 91 3.88 15.30 7.91
C LEU A 91 3.42 14.02 8.60
N THR A 92 2.13 13.94 8.87
CA THR A 92 1.48 12.70 9.29
C THR A 92 0.46 12.31 8.23
N VAL A 93 0.52 11.07 7.75
CA VAL A 93 -0.49 10.52 6.85
C VAL A 93 -1.24 9.42 7.58
N LEU A 94 -2.57 9.54 7.61
CA LEU A 94 -3.47 8.52 8.12
C LEU A 94 -4.09 7.78 6.95
N HIS A 95 -4.08 6.46 7.02
CA HIS A 95 -4.67 5.56 6.05
C HIS A 95 -5.84 4.85 6.69
N TYR A 96 -7.01 4.90 6.08
CA TYR A 96 -8.23 4.36 6.68
C TYR A 96 -9.20 3.90 5.62
N LEU A 97 -10.11 3.00 6.02
CA LEU A 97 -11.24 2.59 5.21
C LEU A 97 -12.28 3.71 5.21
N GLY A 98 -12.62 4.20 4.01
CA GLY A 98 -13.64 5.23 3.84
C GLY A 98 -15.05 4.64 3.78
N ALA A 99 -16.04 5.54 3.78
CA ALA A 99 -17.44 5.15 3.72
C ALA A 99 -17.71 4.29 2.46
N PRO A 100 -18.47 3.19 2.57
CA PRO A 100 -18.86 2.41 1.42
C PRO A 100 -19.72 3.24 0.47
N ASP A 101 -19.46 3.13 -0.82
CA ASP A 101 -20.22 3.83 -1.86
C ASP A 101 -20.39 2.94 -3.10
N SER A 102 -21.43 3.19 -3.87
CA SER A 102 -21.53 2.72 -5.25
C SER A 102 -20.72 3.67 -6.12
N ASN A 103 -19.59 3.21 -6.65
CA ASN A 103 -18.76 4.05 -7.49
C ASN A 103 -18.99 3.72 -8.98
N PRO A 104 -19.59 4.62 -9.77
CA PRO A 104 -19.81 4.36 -11.20
C PRO A 104 -18.48 4.15 -11.96
N VAL A 105 -17.37 4.66 -11.42
CA VAL A 105 -16.04 4.49 -12.00
C VAL A 105 -15.62 3.02 -12.00
N THR A 106 -16.06 2.18 -11.05
CA THR A 106 -15.67 0.76 -11.04
C THR A 106 -16.45 -0.08 -12.05
N GLU A 107 -17.56 0.43 -12.58
CA GLU A 107 -18.53 -0.27 -13.44
C GLU A 107 -19.16 -1.53 -12.78
N TRP A 108 -18.87 -1.77 -11.51
CA TRP A 108 -19.43 -2.92 -10.80
C TRP A 108 -20.79 -2.56 -10.22
N ASN A 109 -21.75 -3.49 -10.39
CA ASN A 109 -23.04 -3.42 -9.72
C ASN A 109 -22.94 -3.89 -8.25
N GLU A 110 -22.00 -3.33 -7.49
CA GLU A 110 -21.82 -3.58 -6.06
C GLU A 110 -21.17 -2.39 -5.36
N GLN A 111 -21.33 -2.32 -4.03
CA GLN A 111 -20.66 -1.32 -3.21
C GLN A 111 -19.15 -1.61 -3.11
N VAL A 112 -18.37 -0.55 -2.96
CA VAL A 112 -16.92 -0.59 -2.74
C VAL A 112 -16.53 0.23 -1.51
N VAL A 113 -15.40 -0.11 -0.90
CA VAL A 113 -14.77 0.65 0.20
C VAL A 113 -13.46 1.27 -0.32
N PRO A 114 -13.31 2.61 -0.29
CA PRO A 114 -12.04 3.25 -0.61
C PRO A 114 -11.00 3.04 0.49
N VAL A 115 -9.74 2.86 0.10
CA VAL A 115 -8.60 3.11 0.98
C VAL A 115 -8.20 4.57 0.85
N MET A 116 -8.49 5.33 1.90
CA MET A 116 -8.35 6.78 1.98
C MET A 116 -7.00 7.17 2.55
N PHE A 117 -6.40 8.23 2.00
CA PHE A 117 -5.14 8.78 2.46
C PHE A 117 -5.36 10.24 2.85
N ARG A 118 -5.09 10.57 4.11
CA ARG A 118 -5.28 11.93 4.64
C ARG A 118 -4.01 12.42 5.29
N SER A 119 -3.41 13.44 4.69
CA SER A 119 -2.18 14.06 5.19
C SER A 119 -2.49 15.19 6.17
N TYR A 120 -1.57 15.46 7.08
CA TYR A 120 -1.59 16.59 8.00
C TYR A 120 -0.17 17.14 8.12
N VAL A 121 0.01 18.43 7.81
CA VAL A 121 1.34 19.07 7.81
C VAL A 121 1.43 20.12 8.91
N TYR A 122 2.44 20.01 9.77
CA TYR A 122 2.78 21.03 10.75
C TYR A 122 3.83 22.01 10.20
N PRO A 123 3.69 23.34 10.39
CA PRO A 123 2.67 24.06 11.16
C PRO A 123 1.38 24.45 10.41
N ALA A 124 1.21 24.05 9.14
CA ALA A 124 0.11 24.51 8.30
C ALA A 124 -1.19 23.72 8.55
N ALA A 125 -1.84 24.07 9.66
CA ALA A 125 -2.94 23.40 10.34
C ALA A 125 -4.26 23.15 9.58
N GLN A 126 -4.32 23.36 8.26
CA GLN A 126 -5.57 23.35 7.51
C GLN A 126 -5.57 22.45 6.28
N VAL A 127 -4.41 22.00 5.81
CA VAL A 127 -4.38 21.23 4.57
C VAL A 127 -4.33 19.75 4.88
N ALA A 128 -5.49 19.24 5.32
CA ALA A 128 -5.82 17.85 5.04
C ALA A 128 -6.01 17.71 3.54
N HIS A 129 -4.89 17.56 2.80
CA HIS A 129 -5.00 17.14 1.42
C HIS A 129 -5.54 15.72 1.44
N ARG A 130 -6.79 15.55 1.00
CA ARG A 130 -7.26 14.23 0.58
C ARG A 130 -6.44 13.89 -0.64
N LEU A 131 -5.59 12.87 -0.52
CA LEU A 131 -4.96 12.34 -1.73
C LEU A 131 -6.05 11.66 -2.56
N PRO A 132 -5.94 11.65 -3.89
CA PRO A 132 -6.87 10.87 -4.71
C PRO A 132 -6.92 9.44 -4.18
N ASP A 133 -8.14 8.90 -4.06
CA ASP A 133 -8.36 7.54 -3.58
C ASP A 133 -7.52 6.58 -4.43
N ARG A 134 -6.62 5.83 -3.78
CA ARG A 134 -5.61 5.02 -4.49
C ARG A 134 -6.14 3.65 -4.89
N CYS A 135 -7.06 3.10 -4.09
CA CYS A 135 -7.74 1.87 -4.44
C CYS A 135 -9.15 1.75 -3.84
N TYR A 136 -10.00 0.99 -4.52
CA TYR A 136 -11.31 0.56 -4.07
C TYR A 136 -11.34 -0.94 -3.88
N VAL A 137 -11.88 -1.38 -2.75
CA VAL A 137 -12.08 -2.80 -2.42
C VAL A 137 -13.56 -3.15 -2.51
N SER A 138 -13.91 -4.05 -3.41
CA SER A 138 -15.30 -4.49 -3.61
C SER A 138 -15.85 -5.28 -2.42
N LYS A 139 -17.18 -5.26 -2.29
CA LYS A 139 -17.92 -6.18 -1.42
C LYS A 139 -17.61 -7.65 -1.72
N HIS A 140 -17.42 -8.02 -2.99
CA HIS A 140 -17.00 -9.36 -3.38
C HIS A 140 -15.64 -9.76 -2.77
N ALA A 141 -14.65 -8.88 -2.80
CA ALA A 141 -13.34 -9.14 -2.19
C ALA A 141 -13.47 -9.37 -0.68
N PHE A 142 -14.28 -8.58 0.02
CA PHE A 142 -14.59 -8.79 1.43
C PHE A 142 -15.31 -10.14 1.67
N ALA A 143 -16.26 -10.52 0.83
CA ALA A 143 -16.92 -11.81 0.93
C ALA A 143 -15.91 -12.96 0.79
N ARG A 144 -14.93 -12.86 -0.11
CA ARG A 144 -13.85 -13.88 -0.26
C ARG A 144 -12.90 -13.92 0.93
N LEU A 145 -12.54 -12.78 1.49
CA LEU A 145 -11.76 -12.69 2.73
C LEU A 145 -12.47 -13.41 3.88
N ILE A 146 -13.73 -13.02 4.14
CA ILE A 146 -14.56 -13.60 5.19
C ILE A 146 -14.74 -15.10 4.99
N GLN A 147 -15.06 -15.52 3.76
CA GLN A 147 -15.30 -16.92 3.43
C GLN A 147 -14.12 -17.81 3.84
N ARG A 148 -12.89 -17.34 3.64
CA ARG A 148 -11.70 -18.16 3.65
C ARG A 148 -10.87 -18.03 4.93
N LEU A 149 -10.85 -16.85 5.53
CA LEU A 149 -10.19 -16.62 6.83
C LEU A 149 -11.14 -16.88 8.00
N GLY A 150 -12.45 -16.85 7.73
CA GLY A 150 -13.46 -16.80 8.77
C GLY A 150 -13.43 -15.48 9.53
N LEU A 151 -14.42 -15.30 10.40
CA LEU A 151 -14.43 -14.21 11.39
C LEU A 151 -14.33 -14.83 12.77
N GLY A 152 -13.62 -14.14 13.68
CA GLY A 152 -13.72 -14.43 15.10
C GLY A 152 -15.09 -13.98 15.59
N GLU A 153 -15.78 -14.84 16.34
CA GLU A 153 -16.90 -14.36 17.15
C GLU A 153 -16.35 -13.42 18.21
N GLY A 154 -17.01 -12.27 18.37
CA GLY A 154 -16.78 -11.37 19.47
C GLY A 154 -17.22 -11.99 20.80
N VAL A 155 -17.07 -11.24 21.88
CA VAL A 155 -17.38 -11.68 23.26
C VAL A 155 -18.86 -12.12 23.44
N LYS A 156 -19.76 -11.71 22.52
CA LYS A 156 -21.17 -12.13 22.47
C LYS A 156 -21.47 -12.86 21.16
N GLN A 157 -22.24 -13.94 21.24
CA GLN A 157 -22.72 -14.67 20.08
C GLN A 157 -23.42 -13.73 19.07
N GLY A 158 -23.12 -13.92 17.79
CA GLY A 158 -23.68 -13.11 16.69
C GLY A 158 -23.04 -11.73 16.49
N ILE A 159 -22.07 -11.33 17.32
CA ILE A 159 -21.22 -10.16 17.05
C ILE A 159 -19.97 -10.65 16.34
N TYR A 160 -19.73 -10.18 15.13
CA TYR A 160 -18.52 -10.47 14.37
C TYR A 160 -17.60 -9.26 14.42
N ASP A 161 -16.33 -9.48 14.74
CA ASP A 161 -15.33 -8.42 14.61
C ASP A 161 -14.76 -8.42 13.18
N PHE A 162 -15.39 -7.63 12.30
CA PHE A 162 -14.94 -7.49 10.92
C PHE A 162 -13.56 -6.82 10.79
N TYR A 163 -13.15 -6.03 11.79
CA TYR A 163 -11.94 -5.23 11.72
C TYR A 163 -10.67 -6.04 12.00
N MET A 164 -10.81 -7.31 12.41
CA MET A 164 -9.70 -8.26 12.37
C MET A 164 -9.14 -8.48 10.96
N LEU A 165 -9.92 -8.17 9.91
CA LEU A 165 -9.49 -8.26 8.53
C LEU A 165 -8.58 -7.08 8.12
N ASN A 166 -8.45 -6.03 8.93
CA ASN A 166 -7.60 -4.87 8.62
C ASN A 166 -6.13 -5.26 8.42
N GLU A 167 -5.65 -6.31 9.10
CA GLU A 167 -4.29 -6.84 8.90
C GLU A 167 -4.05 -7.28 7.45
N GLU A 168 -5.07 -7.83 6.80
CA GLU A 168 -5.00 -8.22 5.38
C GLU A 168 -5.10 -7.00 4.45
N LEU A 169 -5.79 -5.94 4.86
CA LEU A 169 -5.97 -4.73 4.04
C LEU A 169 -4.78 -3.77 4.12
N LEU A 170 -3.97 -3.83 5.18
CA LEU A 170 -2.83 -2.94 5.40
C LEU A 170 -1.87 -2.86 4.20
N PRO A 171 -1.46 -3.98 3.55
CA PRO A 171 -0.57 -3.92 2.38
C PRO A 171 -1.14 -3.14 1.19
N LEU A 172 -2.48 -3.00 1.08
CA LEU A 172 -3.11 -2.20 0.03
C LEU A 172 -2.65 -0.74 0.07
N VAL A 173 -2.32 -0.21 1.26
CA VAL A 173 -1.83 1.16 1.44
C VAL A 173 -0.55 1.40 0.63
N THR A 174 0.48 0.59 0.86
CA THR A 174 1.75 0.79 0.16
C THR A 174 1.70 0.34 -1.28
N TRP A 175 1.19 -0.87 -1.53
CA TRP A 175 1.26 -1.49 -2.86
C TRP A 175 0.37 -0.80 -3.88
N SER A 176 -0.77 -0.22 -3.46
CA SER A 176 -1.54 0.61 -4.37
C SER A 176 -0.73 1.81 -4.85
N THR A 177 0.03 2.43 -3.95
CA THR A 177 0.92 3.56 -4.30
C THR A 177 2.05 3.11 -5.22
N VAL A 178 2.69 1.96 -4.96
CA VAL A 178 3.74 1.40 -5.84
C VAL A 178 3.22 1.23 -7.26
N TRP A 179 2.13 0.48 -7.43
CA TRP A 179 1.59 0.20 -8.76
C TRP A 179 1.11 1.46 -9.47
N MET A 180 0.45 2.38 -8.75
CA MET A 180 0.03 3.65 -9.32
C MET A 180 1.22 4.50 -9.80
N MET A 181 2.34 4.45 -9.09
CA MET A 181 3.57 5.16 -9.48
C MET A 181 4.27 4.50 -10.67
N CYS A 182 4.40 3.16 -10.66
CA CYS A 182 4.96 2.40 -11.79
C CYS A 182 4.18 2.67 -13.08
N LEU A 183 2.85 2.77 -12.96
CA LEU A 183 1.98 2.87 -14.11
C LEU A 183 1.68 4.31 -14.52
N LYS A 184 2.07 5.31 -13.72
CA LYS A 184 1.68 6.72 -13.90
C LYS A 184 1.91 7.22 -15.34
N ASP A 185 3.05 6.89 -15.92
CA ASP A 185 3.44 7.36 -17.25
C ASP A 185 2.83 6.52 -18.39
N VAL A 186 2.32 5.32 -18.07
CA VAL A 186 1.68 4.41 -19.04
C VAL A 186 0.16 4.36 -18.95
N VAL A 187 -0.46 4.92 -17.90
CA VAL A 187 -1.93 5.02 -17.76
C VAL A 187 -2.56 5.79 -18.92
N HIS A 188 -1.81 6.67 -19.57
CA HIS A 188 -2.30 7.45 -20.72
C HIS A 188 -2.20 6.72 -22.06
N LEU A 189 -1.58 5.54 -22.12
CA LEU A 189 -1.42 4.80 -23.37
C LEU A 189 -2.75 4.11 -23.74
N PRO A 190 -3.36 4.45 -24.89
CA PRO A 190 -4.68 3.94 -25.28
C PRO A 190 -4.66 2.47 -25.72
N GLN A 191 -3.48 1.86 -25.93
CA GLN A 191 -3.31 0.50 -26.47
C GLN A 191 -3.11 -0.58 -25.40
N LEU A 192 -3.03 -0.22 -24.12
CA LEU A 192 -2.81 -1.19 -23.06
C LEU A 192 -4.15 -1.88 -22.73
N PRO A 193 -4.29 -3.22 -22.86
CA PRO A 193 -5.47 -3.93 -22.40
C PRO A 193 -5.41 -4.02 -20.86
N LYS A 194 -5.68 -2.89 -20.20
CA LYS A 194 -5.55 -2.67 -18.75
C LYS A 194 -6.49 -3.57 -17.93
N GLU A 195 -7.57 -4.06 -18.54
CA GLU A 195 -8.48 -5.06 -17.98
C GLU A 195 -7.80 -6.43 -17.80
N LEU A 196 -6.75 -6.73 -18.59
CA LEU A 196 -5.96 -7.96 -18.47
C LEU A 196 -4.85 -7.86 -17.41
N LEU A 197 -4.54 -6.66 -16.92
CA LEU A 197 -3.50 -6.46 -15.91
C LEU A 197 -4.05 -6.67 -14.50
N ALA A 198 -3.98 -7.92 -14.03
CA ALA A 198 -4.25 -8.29 -12.65
C ALA A 198 -3.01 -8.02 -11.77
N LEU A 199 -2.83 -6.77 -11.34
CA LEU A 199 -1.71 -6.33 -10.51
C LEU A 199 -1.77 -7.01 -9.12
N PRO A 200 -0.77 -7.83 -8.76
CA PRO A 200 -0.79 -8.55 -7.50
C PRO A 200 -0.44 -7.62 -6.34
N ILE A 201 -1.19 -7.72 -5.25
CA ILE A 201 -0.87 -7.07 -3.97
C ILE A 201 -0.79 -8.15 -2.89
N PRO A 202 0.40 -8.43 -2.35
CA PRO A 202 0.56 -9.49 -1.35
C PRO A 202 -0.13 -9.11 -0.03
N SER A 203 -0.78 -10.08 0.59
CA SER A 203 -1.46 -10.00 1.88
C SER A 203 -0.85 -11.04 2.85
N PRO A 204 -0.92 -10.89 4.18
CA PRO A 204 -0.35 -11.89 5.10
C PRO A 204 -0.80 -13.32 4.79
N SER A 205 -2.11 -13.54 4.57
CA SER A 205 -2.67 -14.89 4.35
C SER A 205 -3.10 -15.15 2.90
N GLY A 206 -2.78 -14.24 1.98
CA GLY A 206 -3.26 -14.32 0.59
C GLY A 206 -2.69 -13.28 -0.35
N MET A 207 -3.43 -12.98 -1.41
CA MET A 207 -3.09 -11.98 -2.40
C MET A 207 -4.37 -11.31 -2.94
N PHE A 208 -4.35 -9.99 -3.03
CA PHE A 208 -5.35 -9.24 -3.79
C PHE A 208 -4.91 -9.11 -5.24
N PHE A 209 -5.89 -9.04 -6.13
CA PHE A 209 -5.66 -8.72 -7.52
C PHE A 209 -6.38 -7.42 -7.84
N ALA A 210 -5.60 -6.44 -8.25
CA ALA A 210 -6.08 -5.13 -8.64
C ALA A 210 -6.10 -5.01 -10.17
N THR A 211 -7.14 -4.40 -10.71
CA THR A 211 -7.14 -3.88 -12.07
C THR A 211 -6.98 -2.36 -12.04
N LEU A 212 -6.47 -1.77 -13.12
CA LEU A 212 -6.37 -0.32 -13.22
C LEU A 212 -7.66 0.24 -13.81
N ASN A 213 -8.16 1.34 -13.25
CA ASN A 213 -9.29 2.04 -13.86
C ASN A 213 -8.87 2.89 -15.07
N MET A 214 -9.70 2.87 -16.11
CA MET A 214 -9.43 3.53 -17.40
C MET A 214 -9.63 5.05 -17.38
N SER A 215 -10.53 5.55 -16.52
CA SER A 215 -10.96 6.95 -16.51
C SER A 215 -10.19 7.82 -15.52
N ARG A 216 -9.66 7.20 -14.45
CA ARG A 216 -8.90 7.85 -13.39
C ARG A 216 -7.79 6.92 -12.89
N PRO A 217 -6.60 7.43 -12.55
CA PRO A 217 -5.50 6.61 -12.06
C PRO A 217 -5.82 6.07 -10.64
N LEU A 218 -6.48 4.92 -10.57
CA LEU A 218 -6.83 4.22 -9.33
C LEU A 218 -6.89 2.71 -9.54
N LEU A 219 -6.70 1.94 -8.45
CA LEU A 219 -6.77 0.49 -8.47
C LEU A 219 -8.14 -0.04 -8.01
N ASN A 220 -8.65 -1.01 -8.73
CA ASN A 220 -9.91 -1.69 -8.48
C ASN A 220 -9.65 -3.11 -8.01
N ILE A 221 -9.97 -3.41 -6.75
CA ILE A 221 -9.76 -4.72 -6.13
C ILE A 221 -11.08 -5.48 -6.03
N ARG A 222 -11.29 -6.42 -6.95
CA ARG A 222 -12.52 -7.25 -6.98
C ARG A 222 -12.37 -8.60 -6.29
N THR A 223 -11.14 -9.09 -6.15
CA THR A 223 -10.88 -10.43 -5.66
C THR A 223 -9.68 -10.49 -4.73
N TRP A 224 -9.75 -11.47 -3.84
CA TRP A 224 -8.68 -11.89 -2.95
C TRP A 224 -8.55 -13.41 -3.08
N VAL A 225 -7.34 -13.95 -2.98
CA VAL A 225 -7.02 -15.38 -3.07
C VAL A 225 -6.24 -15.82 -1.83
N HIS A 226 -6.66 -16.89 -1.18
CA HIS A 226 -5.95 -17.43 -0.01
C HIS A 226 -4.73 -18.22 -0.47
N ASP A 227 -3.65 -18.20 0.31
CA ASP A 227 -2.44 -18.98 0.09
C ASP A 227 -2.66 -20.47 -0.25
N ARG A 228 -3.64 -21.13 0.38
CA ARG A 228 -3.98 -22.54 0.10
C ARG A 228 -4.48 -22.80 -1.32
N GLN A 229 -4.84 -21.75 -2.04
CA GLN A 229 -5.33 -21.81 -3.43
C GLN A 229 -4.25 -21.37 -4.44
N LEU A 230 -3.09 -20.93 -3.94
CA LEU A 230 -1.97 -20.53 -4.76
C LEU A 230 -1.10 -21.76 -5.06
N SER A 231 -0.59 -21.86 -6.29
CA SER A 231 0.43 -22.85 -6.64
C SER A 231 1.73 -22.57 -5.89
N ALA A 232 2.63 -23.55 -5.81
CA ALA A 232 3.95 -23.36 -5.19
C ALA A 232 4.75 -22.21 -5.83
N GLN A 233 4.65 -22.05 -7.15
CA GLN A 233 5.24 -20.93 -7.87
C GLN A 233 4.61 -19.59 -7.48
N GLN A 234 3.28 -19.52 -7.39
CA GLN A 234 2.58 -18.30 -6.97
C GLN A 234 2.90 -17.92 -5.51
N LEU A 235 3.02 -18.90 -4.61
CA LEU A 235 3.46 -18.66 -3.22
C LEU A 235 4.90 -18.14 -3.17
N ARG A 236 5.82 -18.74 -3.92
CA ARG A 236 7.20 -18.27 -4.02
C ARG A 236 7.25 -16.82 -4.52
N LEU A 237 6.47 -16.49 -5.54
CA LEU A 237 6.35 -15.15 -6.11
C LEU A 237 5.74 -14.16 -5.10
N LYS A 238 4.68 -14.55 -4.38
CA LYS A 238 4.10 -13.78 -3.28
C LYS A 238 5.15 -13.45 -2.22
N THR A 239 5.92 -14.43 -1.76
CA THR A 239 6.96 -14.24 -0.74
C THR A 239 8.04 -13.27 -1.23
N ARG A 240 8.42 -13.34 -2.51
CA ARG A 240 9.35 -12.38 -3.12
C ARG A 240 8.76 -10.97 -3.17
N LEU A 241 7.49 -10.81 -3.53
CA LEU A 241 6.80 -9.51 -3.48
C LEU A 241 6.81 -8.95 -2.05
N MET A 242 6.43 -9.75 -1.06
CA MET A 242 6.47 -9.34 0.35
C MET A 242 7.90 -8.94 0.79
N GLY A 243 8.92 -9.66 0.34
CA GLY A 243 10.33 -9.37 0.64
C GLY A 243 10.93 -8.20 -0.16
N ALA A 244 10.27 -7.75 -1.23
CA ALA A 244 10.71 -6.60 -2.02
C ALA A 244 10.42 -5.26 -1.35
N LEU A 245 9.78 -5.27 -0.18
CA LEU A 245 9.43 -4.07 0.56
C LEU A 245 9.66 -4.33 2.06
N ASP A 246 10.55 -3.56 2.68
CA ASP A 246 10.68 -3.57 4.14
C ASP A 246 9.76 -2.52 4.81
N ALA A 247 9.73 -2.50 6.15
CA ALA A 247 8.89 -1.55 6.90
C ALA A 247 9.30 -0.09 6.69
N SER A 248 10.59 0.20 6.50
CA SER A 248 11.09 1.55 6.26
C SER A 248 10.61 2.07 4.90
N GLU A 249 10.70 1.24 3.88
CA GLU A 249 10.25 1.55 2.52
C GLU A 249 8.73 1.68 2.46
N ALA A 250 8.02 0.80 3.17
CA ALA A 250 6.57 0.86 3.29
C ALA A 250 6.10 2.20 3.87
N ASP A 251 6.73 2.65 4.96
CA ASP A 251 6.46 3.96 5.57
C ASP A 251 6.69 5.10 4.56
N LEU A 252 7.86 5.08 3.90
CA LEU A 252 8.25 6.15 2.96
C LEU A 252 7.30 6.26 1.77
N ILE A 253 6.91 5.13 1.18
CA ILE A 253 6.01 5.07 0.03
C ILE A 253 4.58 5.43 0.46
N SER A 254 4.12 4.97 1.62
CA SER A 254 2.77 5.25 2.13
C SER A 254 2.52 6.74 2.42
N CYS A 255 3.59 7.53 2.58
CA CYS A 255 3.49 8.99 2.72
C CYS A 255 3.35 9.74 1.39
N MET A 256 3.48 9.07 0.24
CA MET A 256 3.59 9.75 -1.04
C MET A 256 2.24 10.29 -1.54
N SER A 257 2.27 11.53 -2.02
CA SER A 257 1.18 12.16 -2.76
C SER A 257 1.66 12.78 -4.05
N GLU A 258 0.77 12.88 -5.04
CA GLU A 258 1.05 13.68 -6.22
C GLU A 258 1.28 15.14 -5.81
N GLY A 259 2.46 15.68 -6.13
CA GLY A 259 2.83 17.06 -5.79
C GLY A 259 3.51 17.26 -4.43
N MET A 260 3.51 16.27 -3.52
CA MET A 260 4.36 16.30 -2.31
C MET A 260 5.31 15.11 -2.27
N TRP A 261 6.20 15.06 -3.26
CA TRP A 261 7.33 14.14 -3.23
C TRP A 261 8.31 14.66 -2.19
N ALA A 262 8.41 13.99 -1.05
CA ALA A 262 9.57 14.19 -0.20
C ALA A 262 10.82 13.85 -1.04
N PRO A 263 11.86 14.71 -1.06
CA PRO A 263 13.08 14.43 -1.84
C PRO A 263 13.61 13.04 -1.53
N GLY A 264 13.83 12.20 -2.55
CA GLY A 264 14.33 10.82 -2.42
C GLY A 264 13.28 9.69 -2.35
N CYS A 265 11.98 9.97 -2.18
CA CYS A 265 10.93 8.94 -2.30
C CYS A 265 10.89 8.29 -3.70
N GLY A 266 11.19 9.06 -4.76
CA GLY A 266 11.32 8.53 -6.11
C GLY A 266 12.49 7.55 -6.25
N PHE A 267 13.54 7.67 -5.43
CA PHE A 267 14.63 6.69 -5.37
C PHE A 267 14.16 5.40 -4.68
N THR A 268 13.44 5.50 -3.55
CA THR A 268 12.86 4.32 -2.89
C THR A 268 11.89 3.55 -3.80
N VAL A 269 11.03 4.25 -4.54
CA VAL A 269 10.17 3.61 -5.55
C VAL A 269 11.01 2.92 -6.63
N ARG A 270 12.03 3.59 -7.17
CA ARG A 270 12.98 2.98 -8.13
C ARG A 270 13.67 1.74 -7.55
N ALA A 271 14.13 1.78 -6.30
CA ALA A 271 14.78 0.63 -5.65
C ALA A 271 13.82 -0.56 -5.46
N VAL A 272 12.58 -0.30 -5.08
CA VAL A 272 11.52 -1.33 -5.03
C VAL A 272 11.26 -1.88 -6.43
N CYS A 273 11.05 -1.02 -7.42
CA CYS A 273 10.83 -1.42 -8.82
C CYS A 273 12.00 -2.23 -9.39
N SER A 274 13.23 -1.87 -9.03
CA SER A 274 14.45 -2.58 -9.43
C SER A 274 14.46 -4.00 -8.88
N ARG A 275 14.10 -4.19 -7.61
CA ARG A 275 13.93 -5.54 -7.03
C ARG A 275 12.77 -6.31 -7.67
N LEU A 276 11.73 -5.59 -8.09
CA LEU A 276 10.60 -6.14 -8.82
C LEU A 276 10.91 -6.44 -10.29
N SER A 277 12.01 -5.95 -10.87
CA SER A 277 12.29 -6.15 -12.30
C SER A 277 12.46 -7.63 -12.68
N GLY A 278 13.23 -8.38 -11.88
CA GLY A 278 13.35 -9.83 -12.03
C GLY A 278 12.04 -10.59 -11.73
N PHE A 279 11.16 -10.04 -10.90
CA PHE A 279 9.81 -10.58 -10.67
C PHE A 279 8.90 -10.33 -11.88
N SER A 280 9.01 -9.14 -12.50
CA SER A 280 8.17 -8.71 -13.59
C SER A 280 8.37 -9.62 -14.79
N GLN A 281 9.60 -10.03 -15.09
CA GLN A 281 9.85 -10.99 -16.18
C GLN A 281 9.19 -12.35 -15.94
N GLU A 282 9.39 -12.98 -14.78
CA GLU A 282 8.77 -14.27 -14.43
C GLU A 282 7.24 -14.19 -14.36
N TRP A 283 6.71 -13.06 -13.87
CA TRP A 283 5.28 -12.82 -13.75
C TRP A 283 4.64 -12.57 -15.11
N LEU A 284 5.28 -11.79 -15.99
CA LEU A 284 4.86 -11.61 -17.38
C LEU A 284 4.85 -12.99 -18.07
N GLU A 285 5.93 -13.76 -17.99
CA GLU A 285 6.00 -15.09 -18.58
C GLU A 285 4.85 -15.99 -18.10
N ALA A 286 4.61 -16.08 -16.79
CA ALA A 286 3.53 -16.90 -16.22
C ALA A 286 2.11 -16.37 -16.49
N ALA A 287 1.89 -15.05 -16.47
CA ALA A 287 0.59 -14.44 -16.74
C ALA A 287 0.21 -14.55 -18.23
N PHE A 288 1.22 -14.56 -19.10
CA PHE A 288 1.04 -14.64 -20.54
C PHE A 288 1.08 -16.07 -21.11
N GLU A 289 1.58 -17.06 -20.37
CA GLU A 289 1.56 -18.49 -20.77
C GLU A 289 0.17 -18.99 -21.19
N GLN A 290 -0.91 -18.40 -20.66
CA GLN A 290 -2.29 -18.80 -20.95
C GLN A 290 -3.00 -17.91 -22.01
N LEU A 291 -2.34 -16.86 -22.50
CA LEU A 291 -2.92 -15.95 -23.50
C LEU A 291 -2.50 -16.40 -24.91
N SER A 292 -3.44 -16.43 -25.84
CA SER A 292 -3.16 -16.70 -27.26
C SER A 292 -2.07 -15.74 -27.79
N ASP A 293 -1.20 -16.19 -28.68
CA ASP A 293 -0.18 -15.36 -29.33
C ASP A 293 -0.83 -14.27 -30.19
N SER A 294 -1.10 -13.12 -29.57
CA SER A 294 -1.59 -11.91 -30.22
C SER A 294 -0.51 -10.83 -30.23
N ALA A 295 -0.56 -9.94 -31.22
CA ALA A 295 0.33 -8.79 -31.28
C ALA A 295 0.21 -7.89 -30.02
N ASP A 296 -0.99 -7.81 -29.44
CA ASP A 296 -1.26 -7.03 -28.22
C ASP A 296 -0.51 -7.57 -26.99
N ARG A 297 -0.38 -8.91 -26.87
CA ARG A 297 0.42 -9.56 -25.83
C ARG A 297 1.89 -9.14 -25.93
N VAL A 298 2.46 -9.18 -27.14
CA VAL A 298 3.88 -8.85 -27.37
C VAL A 298 4.14 -7.38 -27.05
N ASN A 299 3.26 -6.48 -27.50
CA ASN A 299 3.37 -5.05 -27.23
C ASN A 299 3.25 -4.73 -25.72
N LEU A 300 2.34 -5.42 -25.02
CA LEU A 300 2.17 -5.27 -23.58
C LEU A 300 3.38 -5.76 -22.79
N GLN A 301 3.94 -6.92 -23.18
CA GLN A 301 5.17 -7.44 -22.58
C GLN A 301 6.35 -6.49 -22.80
N ALA A 302 6.50 -5.94 -24.01
CA ALA A 302 7.54 -4.96 -24.31
C ALA A 302 7.38 -3.69 -23.46
N LEU A 303 6.18 -3.15 -23.37
CA LEU A 303 5.92 -1.92 -22.61
C LEU A 303 6.10 -2.08 -21.10
N ILE A 304 5.69 -3.22 -20.51
CA ILE A 304 5.95 -3.47 -19.09
C ILE A 304 7.45 -3.65 -18.86
N ARG A 305 8.16 -4.34 -19.76
CA ARG A 305 9.63 -4.44 -19.69
C ARG A 305 10.29 -3.06 -19.78
N GLU A 306 9.90 -2.22 -20.73
CA GLU A 306 10.42 -0.86 -20.87
C GLU A 306 10.15 -0.01 -19.63
N THR A 307 8.94 -0.10 -19.08
CA THR A 307 8.58 0.60 -17.84
C THR A 307 9.46 0.12 -16.69
N VAL A 308 9.59 -1.20 -16.53
CA VAL A 308 10.41 -1.82 -15.48
C VAL A 308 11.88 -1.43 -15.62
N GLU A 309 12.43 -1.46 -16.84
CA GLU A 309 13.81 -1.04 -17.13
C GLU A 309 14.02 0.46 -16.87
N ALA A 310 13.03 1.31 -17.16
CA ALA A 310 13.10 2.75 -16.85
C ALA A 310 13.21 3.04 -15.33
N PHE A 311 12.69 2.15 -14.48
CA PHE A 311 12.81 2.25 -13.02
C PHE A 311 13.96 1.42 -12.43
N LYS A 312 14.73 0.71 -13.26
CA LYS A 312 15.82 -0.15 -12.82
C LYS A 312 17.05 0.68 -12.43
N LEU A 313 17.49 0.48 -11.20
CA LEU A 313 18.75 0.94 -10.69
C LEU A 313 19.84 -0.03 -11.12
N SER A 314 21.05 0.50 -11.30
CA SER A 314 22.23 -0.33 -11.41
C SER A 314 22.36 -1.23 -10.16
N SER A 315 22.87 -2.45 -10.33
CA SER A 315 23.14 -3.41 -9.27
C SER A 315 23.99 -2.80 -8.16
N GLY A 316 24.99 -1.98 -8.52
CA GLY A 316 25.76 -1.20 -7.57
C GLY A 316 24.88 -0.22 -6.77
N ALA A 317 24.06 0.58 -7.46
CA ALA A 317 23.20 1.58 -6.82
C ALA A 317 22.15 0.96 -5.89
N LEU A 318 21.59 -0.20 -6.29
CA LEU A 318 20.68 -0.98 -5.48
C LEU A 318 21.37 -1.55 -4.24
N ALA A 319 22.56 -2.13 -4.39
CA ALA A 319 23.32 -2.71 -3.28
C ALA A 319 23.77 -1.64 -2.28
N ALA A 320 24.20 -0.47 -2.76
CA ALA A 320 24.53 0.68 -1.91
C ALA A 320 23.32 1.14 -1.10
N TYR A 321 22.14 1.22 -1.72
CA TYR A 321 20.91 1.62 -1.05
C TYR A 321 20.51 0.67 0.08
N GLN A 322 20.66 -0.64 -0.15
CA GLN A 322 20.36 -1.67 0.85
C GLN A 322 21.25 -1.61 2.11
N THR A 323 22.40 -0.92 2.06
CA THR A 323 23.26 -0.73 3.23
C THR A 323 22.84 0.43 4.13
N LEU A 324 21.95 1.31 3.67
CA LEU A 324 21.53 2.48 4.43
C LEU A 324 20.52 2.08 5.50
N SER A 325 20.75 2.50 6.75
CA SER A 325 19.77 2.30 7.82
C SER A 325 18.53 3.16 7.61
N ARG A 326 17.39 2.74 8.19
CA ARG A 326 16.15 3.54 8.22
C ARG A 326 16.38 4.95 8.74
N GLU A 327 17.15 5.12 9.80
CA GLU A 327 17.46 6.44 10.36
C GLU A 327 18.26 7.29 9.38
N THR A 328 19.17 6.68 8.63
CA THR A 328 20.00 7.34 7.62
C THR A 328 19.16 7.78 6.43
N LEU A 329 18.27 6.91 5.94
CA LEU A 329 17.30 7.23 4.89
C LEU A 329 16.37 8.36 5.35
N LEU A 330 15.70 8.21 6.49
CA LEU A 330 14.82 9.26 7.02
C LEU A 330 15.57 10.57 7.26
N ALA A 331 16.82 10.54 7.76
CA ALA A 331 17.63 11.73 7.95
C ALA A 331 17.94 12.43 6.63
N ALA A 332 18.27 11.69 5.56
CA ALA A 332 18.51 12.25 4.24
C ALA A 332 17.23 12.91 3.67
N LEU A 333 16.11 12.18 3.71
CA LEU A 333 14.82 12.61 3.15
C LEU A 333 14.21 13.80 3.92
N ARG A 334 14.61 14.02 5.17
CA ARG A 334 14.21 15.19 5.98
C ARG A 334 14.92 16.48 5.57
N ARG A 335 15.93 16.42 4.70
CA ARG A 335 16.69 17.60 4.27
C ARG A 335 16.06 18.25 3.03
N PRO A 336 16.17 19.59 2.88
CA PRO A 336 15.74 20.28 1.66
C PRO A 336 16.45 19.79 0.39
N ASP A 337 17.70 19.32 0.51
CA ASP A 337 18.54 18.73 -0.54
C ASP A 337 18.54 17.19 -0.49
N GLY A 338 17.50 16.58 0.08
CA GLY A 338 17.51 15.17 0.50
C GLY A 338 17.87 14.16 -0.58
N GLU A 339 17.51 14.41 -1.84
CA GLU A 339 17.92 13.55 -2.96
C GLU A 339 19.43 13.64 -3.24
N LYS A 340 20.01 14.85 -3.26
CA LYS A 340 21.48 15.02 -3.40
C LYS A 340 22.21 14.40 -2.22
N HIS A 341 21.66 14.54 -1.01
CA HIS A 341 22.24 13.94 0.18
C HIS A 341 22.15 12.41 0.16
N LEU A 342 21.05 11.86 -0.35
CA LEU A 342 20.90 10.42 -0.56
C LEU A 342 21.92 9.92 -1.57
N THR A 343 22.10 10.60 -2.71
CA THR A 343 23.15 10.27 -3.69
C THR A 343 24.54 10.29 -3.06
N MET A 344 24.87 11.33 -2.30
CA MET A 344 26.15 11.41 -1.58
C MET A 344 26.34 10.27 -0.57
N LEU A 345 25.28 9.86 0.14
CA LEU A 345 25.32 8.72 1.07
C LEU A 345 25.53 7.40 0.34
N LEU A 346 24.91 7.22 -0.82
CA LEU A 346 25.11 6.06 -1.69
C LEU A 346 26.55 6.01 -2.20
N GLU A 347 27.07 7.12 -2.74
CA GLU A 347 28.48 7.25 -3.17
C GLU A 347 29.45 6.94 -2.02
N LYS A 348 29.16 7.44 -0.82
CA LYS A 348 29.95 7.14 0.38
C LYS A 348 29.90 5.66 0.73
N ALA A 349 28.73 5.01 0.66
CA ALA A 349 28.59 3.58 0.93
C ALA A 349 29.41 2.74 -0.05
N VAL A 350 29.42 3.11 -1.33
CA VAL A 350 30.23 2.48 -2.38
C VAL A 350 31.73 2.64 -2.09
N ASN A 351 32.16 3.87 -1.78
CA ASN A 351 33.56 4.17 -1.52
C ASN A 351 34.10 3.54 -0.23
N THR A 352 33.22 3.16 0.70
CA THR A 352 33.61 2.57 2.00
C THR A 352 33.46 1.06 2.05
N ASN A 353 32.85 0.43 1.04
CA ASN A 353 32.69 -1.01 0.95
C ASN A 353 33.30 -1.54 -0.37
N PRO A 354 34.49 -2.18 -0.33
CA PRO A 354 35.18 -2.68 -1.52
C PRO A 354 34.33 -3.63 -2.38
N ARG A 355 33.44 -4.41 -1.76
CA ARG A 355 32.52 -5.32 -2.47
C ARG A 355 31.43 -4.58 -3.26
N LEU A 356 31.06 -3.38 -2.82
CA LEU A 356 30.13 -2.52 -3.57
C LEU A 356 30.86 -1.81 -4.71
N ALA A 357 32.11 -1.40 -4.51
CA ALA A 357 32.93 -0.80 -5.57
C ALA A 357 33.17 -1.79 -6.72
N GLU A 358 33.41 -3.07 -6.44
CA GLU A 358 33.52 -4.13 -7.46
C GLU A 358 32.20 -4.32 -8.24
N ALA A 359 31.05 -4.27 -7.57
CA ALA A 359 29.74 -4.33 -8.22
C ALA A 359 29.43 -3.14 -9.14
N PHE A 360 30.07 -1.98 -8.90
CA PHE A 360 29.99 -0.79 -9.77
C PHE A 360 31.02 -0.79 -10.91
N GLN A 361 32.11 -1.56 -10.81
CA GLN A 361 33.16 -1.64 -11.84
C GLN A 361 32.86 -2.67 -12.95
N HIS A 362 31.89 -3.55 -12.72
CA HIS A 362 31.44 -4.58 -13.66
C HIS A 362 30.11 -4.25 -14.36
N GLU A 363 29.68 -2.99 -14.28
CA GLU A 363 28.57 -2.39 -15.04
C GLU A 363 29.11 -1.49 -16.15
#